data_AF-A0A291QUC7-F1
#
_entry.id   AF-A0A291QUC7-F1
#
_cell.length_a   1.000
_cell.length_b   1.000
_cell.length_c   1.000
_cell.angle_alpha   90.00
_cell.angle_beta   90.00
_cell.angle_gamma   90.00
#
_symmetry.space_group_name_H-M   'P 1'
#
loop_
_entity.id
_entity.type
_entity.pdbx_description
1 polymer ?
#
loop_
_entity_poly.entity_id
_entity_poly.type
_entity_poly.pdbx_seq_one_letter_code
_entity_poly.pdbx_strand_id
1 'polypeptide(L)'
;MVRIAIVLSLIICWGCKQQSKRKLSVTDQFSAMVPDSAGHIYFAQDTSHFDFTEWSSDVLYRLQEPDFSGYKGNGDFIRFVWLRSFENPVVVRINRFSDTVYANIKELGRREEKLSIIRDTLIMLEPENWRQFSNPLEQYRFWDSSPEPVSEAMDGATWYLESKSGEKYKVIEGWDSGGLSSESLRNYLDPLIKFAERYVRLRTAKGR
;
A
#
# COMPACT_ATOMS: atom_id res chain seq x y z
N MET A 1 -62.50 -40.01 34.75
CA MET A 1 -62.24 -38.56 34.91
C MET A 1 -60.75 -38.32 34.67
N VAL A 2 -60.41 -37.86 33.47
CA VAL A 2 -59.03 -37.70 32.97
C VAL A 2 -58.55 -36.28 33.31
N ARG A 3 -57.41 -36.15 33.98
CA ARG A 3 -56.75 -34.86 34.22
C ARG A 3 -55.76 -34.59 33.08
N ILE A 4 -56.02 -33.51 32.35
CA ILE A 4 -55.23 -33.03 31.22
C ILE A 4 -53.95 -32.38 31.74
N ALA A 5 -52.79 -32.84 31.25
CA ALA A 5 -51.49 -32.24 31.48
C ALA A 5 -51.31 -31.03 30.55
N ILE A 6 -51.03 -29.85 31.11
CA ILE A 6 -50.67 -28.64 30.37
C ILE A 6 -49.15 -28.65 30.21
N VAL A 7 -48.68 -28.86 28.98
CA VAL A 7 -47.26 -28.74 28.60
C VAL A 7 -47.01 -27.28 28.23
N LEU A 8 -46.17 -26.60 29.01
CA LEU A 8 -45.69 -25.24 28.77
C LEU A 8 -44.45 -25.31 27.86
N SER A 9 -44.66 -25.01 26.58
CA SER A 9 -43.60 -24.94 25.56
C SER A 9 -42.87 -23.59 25.66
N LEU A 10 -41.66 -23.60 26.21
CA LEU A 10 -40.72 -22.48 26.16
C LEU A 10 -40.16 -22.34 24.74
N ILE A 11 -40.69 -21.39 23.97
CA ILE A 11 -40.14 -21.00 22.66
C ILE A 11 -38.97 -20.05 22.93
N ILE A 12 -37.74 -20.56 22.82
CA ILE A 12 -36.53 -19.75 22.83
C ILE A 12 -36.41 -19.11 21.44
N CYS A 13 -36.80 -17.85 21.34
CA CYS A 13 -36.54 -17.03 20.15
C CYS A 13 -35.02 -16.84 20.00
N TRP A 14 -34.41 -17.65 19.13
CA TRP A 14 -33.11 -17.33 18.53
C TRP A 14 -33.26 -16.06 17.69
N GLY A 15 -32.94 -14.92 18.31
CA GLY A 15 -32.71 -13.68 17.59
C GLY A 15 -31.46 -13.83 16.74
N CYS A 16 -31.62 -14.25 15.48
CA CYS A 16 -30.61 -14.05 14.45
C CYS A 16 -30.37 -12.55 14.30
N LYS A 17 -29.34 -12.03 15.00
CA LYS A 17 -28.76 -10.71 14.72
C LYS A 17 -28.14 -10.76 13.34
N GLN A 18 -28.95 -10.50 12.32
CA GLN A 18 -28.47 -10.22 10.98
C GLN A 18 -27.77 -8.85 11.03
N GLN A 19 -26.46 -8.87 11.33
CA GLN A 19 -25.59 -7.72 11.16
C GLN A 19 -25.64 -7.34 9.68
N SER A 20 -26.49 -6.36 9.36
CA SER A 20 -26.46 -5.66 8.10
C SER A 20 -25.04 -5.12 7.92
N LYS A 21 -24.26 -5.78 7.05
CA LYS A 21 -22.96 -5.27 6.61
C LYS A 21 -23.23 -3.97 5.85
N ARG A 22 -23.25 -2.86 6.58
CA ARG A 22 -23.26 -1.51 6.02
C ARG A 22 -22.07 -1.47 5.05
N LYS A 23 -22.35 -1.44 3.75
CA LYS A 23 -21.33 -1.30 2.72
C LYS A 23 -20.78 0.12 2.86
N LEU A 24 -19.77 0.30 3.72
CA LEU A 24 -19.05 1.55 3.82
C LEU A 24 -18.41 1.80 2.45
N SER A 25 -18.91 2.82 1.75
CA SER A 25 -18.18 3.43 0.65
C SER A 25 -17.02 4.17 1.30
N VAL A 26 -15.82 3.64 1.14
CA VAL A 26 -14.61 4.34 1.56
C VAL A 26 -14.03 5.02 0.34
N THR A 27 -13.84 6.32 0.48
CA THR A 27 -13.13 7.17 -0.46
C THR A 27 -11.69 7.29 0.01
N ASP A 28 -10.76 7.42 -0.93
CA ASP A 28 -9.37 7.70 -0.58
C ASP A 28 -9.25 9.10 0.03
N GLN A 29 -8.96 9.15 1.33
CA GLN A 29 -8.87 10.40 2.08
C GLN A 29 -7.67 11.26 1.69
N PHE A 30 -6.70 10.70 0.96
CA PHE A 30 -5.56 11.45 0.43
C PHE A 30 -5.76 11.96 -1.00
N SER A 31 -6.88 11.67 -1.65
CA SER A 31 -7.13 12.05 -3.06
C SER A 31 -7.03 13.55 -3.33
N ALA A 32 -7.33 14.40 -2.34
CA ALA A 32 -7.19 15.85 -2.46
C ALA A 32 -5.72 16.34 -2.52
N MET A 33 -4.74 15.46 -2.29
CA MET A 33 -3.32 15.74 -2.31
C MET A 33 -2.63 15.28 -3.60
N VAL A 34 -3.41 14.83 -4.59
CA VAL A 34 -2.87 14.52 -5.93
C VAL A 34 -2.47 15.84 -6.61
N PRO A 35 -1.22 15.99 -7.06
CA PRO A 35 -0.77 17.18 -7.77
C PRO A 35 -1.48 17.38 -9.10
N ASP A 36 -1.62 18.65 -9.51
CA ASP A 36 -2.32 19.02 -10.74
C ASP A 36 -1.42 19.01 -12.01
N SER A 37 -0.12 18.68 -11.90
CA SER A 37 0.82 18.80 -13.02
C SER A 37 1.82 17.64 -13.15
N ALA A 38 2.05 17.21 -14.40
CA ALA A 38 3.12 16.28 -14.75
C ALA A 38 4.46 17.03 -14.67
N GLY A 39 5.33 16.61 -13.75
CA GLY A 39 6.57 17.34 -13.39
C GLY A 39 6.65 17.71 -11.91
N HIS A 40 5.58 17.47 -11.15
CA HIS A 40 5.60 17.56 -9.69
C HIS A 40 6.59 16.56 -9.09
N ILE A 41 7.43 16.99 -8.14
CA ILE A 41 8.40 16.12 -7.47
C ILE A 41 7.76 15.53 -6.20
N TYR A 42 7.66 14.21 -6.14
CA TYR A 42 6.95 13.50 -5.06
C TYR A 42 7.76 13.26 -3.79
N PHE A 43 9.09 13.16 -3.90
CA PHE A 43 9.96 12.85 -2.78
C PHE A 43 10.83 14.07 -2.47
N ALA A 44 11.04 14.37 -1.19
CA ALA A 44 11.88 15.49 -0.78
C ALA A 44 13.33 15.25 -1.26
N GLN A 45 13.95 16.27 -1.87
CA GLN A 45 15.28 16.16 -2.51
C GLN A 45 16.40 15.75 -1.56
N ASP A 46 16.23 15.91 -0.24
CA ASP A 46 17.19 15.52 0.79
C ASP A 46 17.11 14.02 1.15
N THR A 47 16.10 13.30 0.66
CA THR A 47 15.85 11.88 0.98
C THR A 47 16.35 10.88 -0.06
N SER A 48 16.79 11.33 -1.24
CA SER A 48 17.23 10.45 -2.33
C SER A 48 18.57 10.89 -2.92
N HIS A 49 19.51 9.96 -3.07
CA HIS A 49 20.85 10.24 -3.59
C HIS A 49 20.95 10.28 -5.14
N PHE A 50 19.85 10.11 -5.90
CA PHE A 50 19.95 9.81 -7.33
C PHE A 50 19.01 10.58 -8.29
N ASP A 51 19.49 10.77 -9.51
CA ASP A 51 18.91 11.45 -10.68
C ASP A 51 17.63 10.82 -11.29
N PHE A 52 17.05 9.78 -10.69
CA PHE A 52 15.86 9.09 -11.22
C PHE A 52 14.52 9.63 -10.67
N THR A 53 14.54 10.78 -10.01
CA THR A 53 13.35 11.42 -9.41
C THR A 53 12.27 11.78 -10.43
N GLU A 54 12.64 12.08 -11.69
CA GLU A 54 11.67 12.45 -12.73
C GLU A 54 10.80 11.26 -13.16
N TRP A 55 11.38 10.09 -13.39
CA TRP A 55 10.60 8.92 -13.85
C TRP A 55 9.68 8.41 -12.76
N SER A 56 10.16 8.30 -11.52
CA SER A 56 9.32 7.86 -10.39
C SER A 56 8.17 8.84 -10.14
N SER A 57 8.43 10.15 -10.25
CA SER A 57 7.42 11.18 -10.12
C SER A 57 6.38 11.15 -11.25
N ASP A 58 6.78 10.94 -12.51
CA ASP A 58 5.84 10.78 -13.63
C ASP A 58 4.95 9.54 -13.45
N VAL A 59 5.51 8.42 -12.97
CA VAL A 59 4.73 7.23 -12.65
C VAL A 59 3.70 7.51 -11.56
N LEU A 60 4.10 8.17 -10.45
CA LEU A 60 3.21 8.50 -9.34
C LEU A 60 2.09 9.47 -9.78
N TYR A 61 2.43 10.49 -10.57
CA TYR A 61 1.47 11.41 -11.15
C TYR A 61 0.44 10.69 -12.03
N ARG A 62 0.89 9.82 -12.94
CA ARG A 62 0.00 9.04 -13.83
C ARG A 62 -0.89 8.07 -13.07
N LEU A 63 -0.40 7.55 -11.94
CA LEU A 63 -1.20 6.73 -11.03
C LEU A 63 -2.13 7.56 -10.13
N GLN A 64 -2.14 8.89 -10.28
CA GLN A 64 -2.90 9.80 -9.42
C GLN A 64 -2.60 9.54 -7.94
N GLU A 65 -1.32 9.38 -7.62
CA GLU A 65 -0.87 9.24 -6.25
C GLU A 65 -0.77 10.63 -5.59
N PRO A 66 -1.06 10.73 -4.29
CA PRO A 66 -0.87 11.95 -3.52
C PRO A 66 0.62 12.23 -3.27
N ASP A 67 0.97 13.50 -3.19
CA ASP A 67 2.26 13.95 -2.67
C ASP A 67 2.20 14.05 -1.14
N PHE A 68 3.12 13.37 -0.45
CA PHE A 68 3.19 13.35 1.00
C PHE A 68 4.34 14.15 1.59
N SER A 69 5.23 14.70 0.77
CA SER A 69 6.45 15.39 1.22
C SER A 69 6.16 16.53 2.22
N GLY A 70 5.02 17.22 2.05
CA GLY A 70 4.55 18.29 2.92
C GLY A 70 3.42 17.92 3.88
N TYR A 71 2.99 16.66 3.96
CA TYR A 71 1.78 16.29 4.70
C TYR A 71 1.97 16.42 6.23
N LYS A 72 1.12 17.24 6.87
CA LYS A 72 1.11 17.48 8.33
C LYS A 72 -0.19 17.04 9.02
N GLY A 73 -1.04 16.28 8.33
CA GLY A 73 -2.29 15.80 8.93
C GLY A 73 -2.12 14.56 9.79
N ASN A 74 -3.25 14.08 10.34
CA ASN A 74 -3.29 12.99 11.31
C ASN A 74 -3.38 11.58 10.68
N GLY A 75 -3.33 11.49 9.35
CA GLY A 75 -3.29 10.21 8.64
C GLY A 75 -1.91 9.57 8.73
N ASP A 76 -1.89 8.25 8.84
CA ASP A 76 -0.68 7.44 8.72
C ASP A 76 -0.75 6.65 7.42
N PHE A 77 0.40 6.36 6.83
CA PHE A 77 0.46 5.56 5.61
C PHE A 77 1.78 4.82 5.47
N ILE A 78 1.74 3.75 4.67
CA ILE A 78 2.91 3.01 4.19
C ILE A 78 2.70 2.87 2.68
N ARG A 79 3.57 3.50 1.88
CA ARG A 79 3.56 3.45 0.42
C ARG A 79 4.78 2.69 -0.07
N PHE A 80 4.53 1.61 -0.79
CA PHE A 80 5.52 0.86 -1.55
C PHE A 80 5.35 1.16 -3.03
N VAL A 81 6.40 1.66 -3.64
CA VAL A 81 6.49 1.91 -5.09
C VAL A 81 7.47 0.89 -5.67
N TRP A 82 7.03 0.19 -6.70
CA TRP A 82 7.77 -0.89 -7.35
C TRP A 82 7.95 -0.59 -8.84
N LEU A 83 9.14 -0.12 -9.21
CA LEU A 83 9.48 0.32 -10.56
C LEU A 83 10.35 -0.72 -11.25
N ARG A 84 9.72 -1.61 -12.03
CA ARG A 84 10.41 -2.73 -12.70
C ARG A 84 10.84 -2.33 -14.11
N SER A 85 12.06 -2.71 -14.52
CA SER A 85 12.60 -2.37 -15.84
C SER A 85 11.72 -2.87 -17.00
N PHE A 86 11.18 -4.08 -16.90
CA PHE A 86 10.47 -4.77 -18.01
C PHE A 86 9.00 -5.09 -17.74
N GLU A 87 8.48 -4.69 -16.59
CA GLU A 87 7.09 -4.95 -16.19
C GLU A 87 6.42 -3.63 -15.83
N ASN A 88 5.11 -3.69 -15.59
CA ASN A 88 4.34 -2.51 -15.20
C ASN A 88 4.78 -1.99 -13.81
N PRO A 89 4.86 -0.67 -13.60
CA PRO A 89 5.01 -0.09 -12.28
C PRO A 89 3.79 -0.38 -11.41
N VAL A 90 4.04 -0.62 -10.12
CA VAL A 90 2.99 -0.90 -9.14
C VAL A 90 3.18 -0.01 -7.92
N VAL A 91 2.08 0.54 -7.42
CA VAL A 91 2.03 1.24 -6.14
C VAL A 91 1.05 0.53 -5.22
N VAL A 92 1.49 0.26 -4.00
CA VAL A 92 0.67 -0.29 -2.92
C VAL A 92 0.75 0.66 -1.75
N ARG A 93 -0.39 1.17 -1.28
CA ARG A 93 -0.47 2.09 -0.15
C ARG A 93 -1.45 1.60 0.90
N ILE A 94 -0.98 1.34 2.12
CA ILE A 94 -1.86 1.14 3.28
C ILE A 94 -2.02 2.49 3.96
N ASN A 95 -3.26 2.83 4.29
CA ASN A 95 -3.63 4.12 4.88
C ASN A 95 -4.39 3.84 6.18
N ARG A 96 -4.15 4.69 7.17
CA ARG A 96 -4.89 4.68 8.42
C ARG A 96 -5.30 6.09 8.80
N PHE A 97 -6.59 6.26 9.05
CA PHE A 97 -7.17 7.48 9.60
C PHE A 97 -8.07 7.11 10.77
N SER A 98 -7.66 7.45 11.98
CA SER A 98 -8.33 7.02 13.21
C SER A 98 -8.50 5.48 13.22
N ASP A 99 -9.74 4.98 13.15
CA ASP A 99 -10.10 3.56 13.13
C ASP A 99 -10.34 3.01 11.71
N THR A 100 -10.16 3.83 10.67
CA THR A 100 -10.35 3.40 9.28
C THR A 100 -9.00 2.99 8.70
N VAL A 101 -8.88 1.74 8.25
CA VAL A 101 -7.70 1.23 7.55
C VAL A 101 -8.10 0.73 6.18
N TYR A 102 -7.36 1.15 5.15
CA TYR A 102 -7.64 0.75 3.76
C TYR A 102 -6.38 0.70 2.91
N ALA A 103 -6.39 -0.17 1.90
CA ALA A 103 -5.32 -0.28 0.92
C ALA A 103 -5.74 0.34 -0.42
N ASN A 104 -4.82 1.05 -1.08
CA ASN A 104 -4.88 1.35 -2.50
C ASN A 104 -3.83 0.50 -3.23
N ILE A 105 -4.22 -0.16 -4.31
CA ILE A 105 -3.32 -0.90 -5.18
C ILE A 105 -3.54 -0.41 -6.60
N LYS A 106 -2.49 0.16 -7.20
CA LYS A 106 -2.53 0.67 -8.56
C LYS A 106 -1.42 0.08 -9.43
N GLU A 107 -1.73 -0.17 -10.69
CA GLU A 107 -0.77 -0.64 -11.70
C GLU A 107 -0.87 0.23 -12.95
N LEU A 108 0.28 0.70 -13.44
CA LEU A 108 0.38 1.50 -14.65
C LEU A 108 0.77 0.60 -15.84
N GLY A 109 -0.09 0.48 -16.83
CA GLY A 109 0.19 -0.30 -18.03
C GLY A 109 1.21 0.39 -18.93
N ARG A 110 2.19 -0.37 -19.44
CA ARG A 110 3.24 0.12 -20.36
C ARG A 110 3.02 -0.23 -21.84
N ARG A 111 1.84 -0.71 -22.23
CA ARG A 111 1.58 -1.14 -23.62
C ARG A 111 1.28 0.03 -24.56
N GLU A 112 1.73 -0.10 -25.82
CA GLU A 112 1.25 0.66 -26.98
C GLU A 112 1.29 2.18 -26.80
N GLU A 113 2.48 2.70 -26.45
CA GLU A 113 2.82 4.14 -26.42
C GLU A 113 2.00 5.02 -25.44
N LYS A 114 0.98 4.47 -24.77
CA LYS A 114 0.14 5.20 -23.82
C LYS A 114 0.18 4.56 -22.43
N LEU A 115 0.82 5.28 -21.51
CA LEU A 115 0.76 4.95 -20.08
C LEU A 115 -0.65 5.22 -19.54
N SER A 116 -1.34 4.18 -19.08
CA SER A 116 -2.68 4.29 -18.48
C SER A 116 -2.81 3.39 -17.25
N ILE A 117 -3.63 3.81 -16.28
CA ILE A 117 -3.96 2.99 -15.12
C ILE A 117 -4.74 1.76 -15.60
N ILE A 118 -4.17 0.57 -15.39
CA ILE A 118 -4.81 -0.72 -15.74
C ILE A 118 -5.34 -1.46 -14.52
N ARG A 119 -4.97 -0.98 -13.32
CA ARG A 119 -5.59 -1.38 -12.06
C ARG A 119 -5.65 -0.19 -11.12
N ASP A 120 -6.81 -0.03 -10.52
CA ASP A 120 -7.04 0.86 -9.39
C ASP A 120 -8.00 0.14 -8.44
N THR A 121 -7.53 -0.18 -7.24
CA THR A 121 -8.28 -1.02 -6.30
C THR A 121 -8.17 -0.47 -4.90
N LEU A 122 -9.33 -0.17 -4.31
CA LEU A 122 -9.47 0.23 -2.91
C LEU A 122 -10.05 -0.91 -2.09
N ILE A 123 -9.37 -1.27 -1.00
CA ILE A 123 -9.72 -2.43 -0.16
C ILE A 123 -9.83 -2.00 1.29
N MET A 124 -10.99 -2.25 1.90
CA MET A 124 -11.15 -2.09 3.34
C MET A 124 -10.47 -3.19 4.14
N LEU A 125 -9.77 -2.78 5.19
CA LEU A 125 -9.05 -3.67 6.09
C LEU A 125 -9.59 -3.52 7.50
N GLU A 126 -9.51 -4.60 8.27
CA GLU A 126 -9.75 -4.53 9.71
C GLU A 126 -8.67 -3.63 10.38
N PRO A 127 -9.03 -2.82 11.39
CA PRO A 127 -8.09 -1.90 12.04
C PRO A 127 -6.83 -2.59 12.58
N GLU A 128 -6.96 -3.84 13.03
CA GLU A 128 -5.86 -4.65 13.56
C GLU A 128 -4.80 -4.95 12.49
N ASN A 129 -5.18 -5.00 11.21
CA ASN A 129 -4.26 -5.26 10.11
C ASN A 129 -3.21 -4.16 9.95
N TRP A 130 -3.46 -2.92 10.42
CA TRP A 130 -2.46 -1.86 10.39
C TRP A 130 -1.14 -2.31 11.06
N ARG A 131 -1.25 -2.93 12.23
CA ARG A 131 -0.07 -3.41 12.98
C ARG A 131 0.71 -4.48 12.23
N GLN A 132 0.05 -5.29 11.40
CA GLN A 132 0.72 -6.28 10.57
C GLN A 132 1.71 -5.63 9.57
N PHE A 133 1.38 -4.43 9.07
CA PHE A 133 2.22 -3.70 8.12
C PHE A 133 3.19 -2.73 8.80
N SER A 134 2.80 -2.12 9.92
CA SER A 134 3.63 -1.12 10.60
C SER A 134 4.69 -1.74 11.51
N ASN A 135 4.43 -2.90 12.12
CA ASN A 135 5.37 -3.52 13.07
C ASN A 135 6.75 -3.82 12.47
N PRO A 136 6.87 -4.33 11.22
CA PRO A 136 8.19 -4.54 10.62
C PRO A 136 9.02 -3.25 10.50
N LEU A 137 8.38 -2.10 10.25
CA LEU A 137 9.09 -0.81 10.19
C LEU A 137 9.75 -0.48 11.53
N GLU A 138 9.05 -0.71 12.65
CA GLU A 138 9.62 -0.51 13.99
C GLU A 138 10.67 -1.56 14.34
N GLN A 139 10.37 -2.83 14.08
CA GLN A 139 11.25 -3.96 14.41
C GLN A 139 12.62 -3.85 13.73
N TYR A 140 12.63 -3.45 12.45
CA TYR A 140 13.85 -3.32 11.66
C TYR A 140 14.39 -1.90 11.63
N ARG A 141 13.94 -1.03 12.55
CA ARG A 141 14.45 0.33 12.75
C ARG A 141 14.42 1.18 11.48
N PHE A 142 13.36 1.07 10.69
CA PHE A 142 13.15 1.83 9.45
C PHE A 142 13.41 3.33 9.65
N TRP A 143 12.93 3.92 10.75
CA TRP A 143 13.09 5.34 11.02
C TRP A 143 14.56 5.78 11.15
N ASP A 144 15.44 4.87 11.59
CA ASP A 144 16.87 5.13 11.80
C ASP A 144 17.75 4.60 10.63
N SER A 145 17.17 3.90 9.65
CA SER A 145 17.93 3.31 8.55
C SER A 145 18.62 4.36 7.66
N SER A 146 19.69 3.96 6.98
CA SER A 146 20.24 4.75 5.87
C SER A 146 19.67 4.24 4.54
N PRO A 147 19.65 5.06 3.48
CA PRO A 147 19.36 4.57 2.12
C PRO A 147 20.26 3.39 1.77
N GLU A 148 19.73 2.43 1.01
CA GLU A 148 20.57 1.36 0.47
C GLU A 148 21.46 1.90 -0.64
N PRO A 149 22.71 1.41 -0.78
CA PRO A 149 23.48 1.67 -1.97
C PRO A 149 22.70 1.13 -3.17
N VAL A 150 22.29 2.04 -4.06
CA VAL A 150 21.61 1.67 -5.29
C VAL A 150 22.63 0.91 -6.15
N SER A 151 22.22 -0.25 -6.62
CA SER A 151 23.05 -1.06 -7.52
C SER A 151 23.26 -0.31 -8.84
N GLU A 152 24.49 -0.30 -9.37
CA GLU A 152 24.78 0.17 -10.73
C GLU A 152 24.24 -0.79 -11.82
N ALA A 153 23.58 -1.88 -11.42
CA ALA A 153 22.99 -2.84 -12.35
C ALA A 153 21.87 -2.20 -13.19
N MET A 154 21.98 -2.34 -14.51
CA MET A 154 21.06 -1.75 -15.49
C MET A 154 19.66 -2.40 -15.47
N ASP A 155 19.56 -3.65 -15.01
CA ASP A 155 18.34 -4.46 -15.08
C ASP A 155 17.85 -4.87 -13.69
N GLY A 156 16.59 -4.63 -13.37
CA GLY A 156 16.01 -5.05 -12.10
C GLY A 156 14.74 -4.29 -11.76
N ALA A 157 14.66 -3.86 -10.51
CA ALA A 157 13.59 -3.02 -9.99
C ALA A 157 14.12 -2.04 -8.94
N THR A 158 13.85 -0.76 -9.16
CA THR A 158 13.98 0.25 -8.12
C THR A 158 12.72 0.24 -7.27
N TRP A 159 12.89 0.44 -5.98
CA TRP A 159 11.78 0.51 -5.06
C TRP A 159 11.90 1.66 -4.09
N TYR A 160 10.74 2.22 -3.74
CA TYR A 160 10.62 3.23 -2.70
C TYR A 160 9.72 2.70 -1.61
N LEU A 161 10.16 2.83 -0.37
CA LEU A 161 9.34 2.67 0.81
C LEU A 161 9.23 4.02 1.49
N GLU A 162 8.04 4.58 1.47
CA GLU A 162 7.72 5.83 2.13
C GLU A 162 6.67 5.58 3.19
N SER A 163 6.85 6.16 4.37
CA SER A 163 5.93 5.96 5.48
C SER A 163 5.80 7.21 6.33
N LYS A 164 4.59 7.41 6.84
CA LYS A 164 4.29 8.35 7.92
C LYS A 164 3.61 7.62 9.07
N SER A 165 4.10 7.88 10.28
CA SER A 165 3.52 7.37 11.53
C SER A 165 3.60 8.46 12.59
N GLY A 166 2.45 9.06 12.92
CA GLY A 166 2.41 10.27 13.76
C GLY A 166 3.20 11.41 13.12
N GLU A 167 4.18 11.95 13.86
CA GLU A 167 5.06 13.03 13.39
C GLU A 167 6.27 12.54 12.56
N LYS A 168 6.50 11.23 12.49
CA LYS A 168 7.62 10.67 11.73
C LYS A 168 7.23 10.55 10.26
N TYR A 169 8.12 11.00 9.38
CA TYR A 169 8.03 10.80 7.94
C TYR A 169 9.39 10.35 7.43
N LYS A 170 9.39 9.38 6.51
CA LYS A 170 10.62 8.92 5.88
C LYS A 170 10.35 8.25 4.54
N VAL A 171 11.26 8.45 3.60
CA VAL A 171 11.40 7.68 2.37
C VAL A 171 12.75 6.98 2.41
N ILE A 172 12.80 5.73 1.97
CA ILE A 172 14.05 5.11 1.54
C ILE A 172 13.89 4.57 0.12
N GLU A 173 14.99 4.61 -0.61
CA GLU A 173 15.15 3.98 -1.91
C GLU A 173 16.00 2.73 -1.77
N GLY A 174 15.72 1.73 -2.59
CA GLY A 174 16.56 0.57 -2.76
C GLY A 174 16.40 -0.07 -4.12
N TRP A 175 17.17 -1.13 -4.33
CA TRP A 175 17.19 -1.90 -5.58
C TRP A 175 16.98 -3.38 -5.29
N ASP A 176 16.41 -4.09 -6.25
CA ASP A 176 16.31 -5.55 -6.25
C ASP A 176 16.34 -6.08 -7.69
N SER A 177 16.72 -7.34 -7.86
CA SER A 177 16.75 -8.00 -9.19
C SER A 177 15.38 -8.21 -9.84
N GLY A 178 14.28 -7.77 -9.20
CA GLY A 178 12.90 -7.98 -9.61
C GLY A 178 12.26 -9.24 -8.99
N GLY A 179 13.04 -10.00 -8.22
CA GLY A 179 12.64 -11.22 -7.54
C GLY A 179 12.00 -11.02 -6.16
N LEU A 180 11.97 -9.78 -5.65
CA LEU A 180 11.63 -9.44 -4.27
C LEU A 180 12.53 -10.22 -3.31
N SER A 181 13.84 -10.10 -3.51
CA SER A 181 14.87 -10.87 -2.83
C SER A 181 15.76 -10.03 -1.90
N SER A 182 15.81 -8.71 -2.07
CA SER A 182 16.54 -7.80 -1.18
C SER A 182 16.11 -8.02 0.27
N GLU A 183 17.09 -8.24 1.14
CA GLU A 183 16.87 -8.50 2.56
C GLU A 183 16.14 -7.33 3.22
N SER A 184 16.60 -6.11 2.98
CA SER A 184 15.96 -4.91 3.53
C SER A 184 14.52 -4.73 3.03
N LEU A 185 14.27 -4.94 1.74
CA LEU A 185 12.91 -4.92 1.19
C LEU A 185 12.04 -5.95 1.91
N ARG A 186 12.53 -7.18 2.11
CA ARG A 186 11.79 -8.24 2.80
C ARG A 186 11.57 -7.92 4.28
N ASN A 187 12.57 -7.38 4.96
CA ASN A 187 12.49 -7.01 6.36
C ASN A 187 11.34 -6.03 6.61
N TYR A 188 11.19 -5.00 5.78
CA TYR A 188 10.12 -4.02 5.95
C TYR A 188 8.78 -4.43 5.33
N LEU A 189 8.79 -5.09 4.17
CA LEU A 189 7.61 -5.15 3.30
C LEU A 189 7.03 -6.56 3.11
N ASP A 190 7.60 -7.63 3.68
CA ASP A 190 7.10 -8.99 3.41
C ASP A 190 5.60 -9.17 3.70
N PRO A 191 5.00 -8.63 4.78
CA PRO A 191 3.55 -8.70 4.98
C PRO A 191 2.76 -7.92 3.92
N LEU A 192 3.25 -6.74 3.51
CA LEU A 192 2.63 -5.91 2.48
C LEU A 192 2.68 -6.60 1.10
N ILE A 193 3.83 -7.17 0.74
CA ILE A 193 4.06 -7.89 -0.51
C ILE A 193 3.10 -9.09 -0.60
N LYS A 194 3.05 -9.91 0.46
CA LYS A 194 2.12 -11.06 0.53
C LYS A 194 0.66 -10.63 0.39
N PHE A 195 0.30 -9.51 1.02
CA PHE A 195 -1.04 -8.93 0.88
C PHE A 195 -1.33 -8.52 -0.57
N ALA A 196 -0.41 -7.80 -1.21
CA ALA A 196 -0.54 -7.25 -2.54
C ALA A 196 -0.52 -8.30 -3.65
N GLU A 197 0.26 -9.38 -3.51
CA GLU A 197 0.33 -10.49 -4.47
C GLU A 197 -1.02 -11.19 -4.71
N ARG A 198 -2.02 -10.96 -3.84
CA ARG A 198 -3.41 -11.42 -4.04
C ARG A 198 -4.18 -10.61 -5.10
N TYR A 199 -3.68 -9.44 -5.47
CA TYR A 199 -4.38 -8.47 -6.33
C TYR A 199 -3.55 -8.02 -7.53
N VAL A 200 -2.22 -8.00 -7.39
CA VAL A 200 -1.30 -7.57 -8.44
C VAL A 200 -0.04 -8.44 -8.44
N ARG A 201 0.48 -8.75 -9.62
CA ARG A 201 1.72 -9.52 -9.75
C ARG A 201 2.91 -8.61 -9.48
N LEU A 202 3.67 -8.90 -8.43
CA LEU A 202 4.88 -8.13 -8.08
C LEU A 202 6.18 -8.75 -8.63
N ARG A 203 6.28 -10.08 -8.68
CA ARG A 203 7.46 -10.78 -9.18
C ARG A 203 7.59 -10.67 -10.70
N THR A 204 8.77 -10.27 -11.17
CA THR A 204 9.13 -10.33 -12.58
C THR A 204 9.02 -11.76 -13.09
N ALA A 205 8.47 -11.96 -14.29
CA ALA A 205 8.56 -13.27 -14.92
C ALA A 205 10.04 -13.62 -15.14
N LYS A 206 10.52 -14.76 -14.63
CA LYS A 206 11.75 -15.34 -15.16
C LYS A 206 11.51 -15.54 -16.66
N GLY A 207 12.43 -15.03 -17.48
CA GLY A 207 12.28 -14.94 -18.93
C GLY A 207 11.72 -16.22 -19.55
N ARG A 208 10.76 -16.03 -20.45
CA ARG A 208 10.45 -17.00 -21.50
C ARG A 208 11.55 -16.97 -22.54
#